data_AF-A7SAG5-F1
#
_entry.id   AF-A7SAG5-F1
#
_cell.length_a   1.000
_cell.length_b   1.000
_cell.length_c   1.000
_cell.angle_alpha   90.00
_cell.angle_beta   90.00
_cell.angle_gamma   90.00
#
_symmetry.space_group_name_H-M   'P 1'
#
loop_
_entity.id
_entity.type
_entity.pdbx_description
1 polymer ?
#
loop_
_entity_poly.entity_id
_entity_poly.type
_entity_poly.pdbx_seq_one_letter_code
_entity_poly.pdbx_strand_id
1 'polypeptide(L)' 'PKRAMSAYMLWLNDTRQEIKDKNPGISVTEVSKVAGEMWKNLTDKSKWEEKAAIEKQKYVQRMKEY' A
#
# COMPACT_ATOMS: atom_id res chain seq x y z
N PRO A 1 0.05 15.62 -11.90
CA PRO A 1 -0.37 15.24 -10.52
C PRO A 1 0.19 13.86 -10.12
N LYS A 2 0.37 13.59 -8.82
CA LYS A 2 1.00 12.35 -8.32
C LYS A 2 0.10 11.13 -8.61
N ARG A 3 0.65 10.05 -9.18
CA ARG A 3 -0.10 8.84 -9.59
C ARG A 3 -0.90 8.24 -8.43
N ALA A 4 -2.06 7.66 -8.74
CA ALA A 4 -2.86 6.91 -7.78
C ALA A 4 -2.06 5.77 -7.14
N MET A 5 -2.17 5.63 -5.83
CA MET A 5 -1.57 4.51 -5.10
C MET A 5 -2.41 3.24 -5.29
N SER A 6 -1.75 2.10 -5.50
CA SER A 6 -2.40 0.80 -5.59
C SER A 6 -2.80 0.27 -4.21
N ALA A 7 -3.68 -0.73 -4.16
CA ALA A 7 -4.10 -1.40 -2.93
C ALA A 7 -2.91 -1.88 -2.09
N TYR A 8 -1.92 -2.49 -2.76
CA TYR A 8 -0.67 -2.91 -2.14
C TYR A 8 0.12 -1.75 -1.52
N MET A 9 0.26 -0.63 -2.23
CA MET A 9 1.00 0.54 -1.71
C MET A 9 0.30 1.17 -0.51
N LEU A 10 -1.03 1.23 -0.52
CA LEU A 10 -1.82 1.73 0.61
C LEU A 10 -1.66 0.82 1.83
N TRP A 11 -1.74 -0.49 1.64
CA TRP A 11 -1.51 -1.47 2.69
C TRP A 11 -0.08 -1.46 3.22
N LEU A 12 0.91 -1.35 2.33
CA LEU A 12 2.32 -1.30 2.69
C LEU A 12 2.63 -0.07 3.53
N ASN A 13 2.06 1.10 3.21
CA ASN A 13 2.28 2.31 4.01
C ASN A 13 1.76 2.17 5.44
N ASP A 14 0.62 1.50 5.62
CA ASP A 14 0.00 1.26 6.93
C ASP A 14 0.81 0.22 7.73
N THR A 15 1.20 -0.87 7.06
CA THR A 15 1.81 -2.04 7.70
C THR A 15 3.33 -1.92 7.86
N ARG A 16 4.00 -1.07 7.06
CA ARG A 16 5.46 -0.91 7.08
C ARG A 16 5.97 -0.48 8.44
N GLN A 17 5.23 0.38 9.14
CA GLN A 17 5.62 0.80 10.49
C GLN A 17 5.53 -0.38 11.46
N GLU A 18 4.44 -1.14 11.41
CA GLU A 18 4.27 -2.36 12.22
C GLU A 18 5.37 -3.41 11.95
N ILE A 19 5.75 -3.62 10.70
CA ILE A 19 6.84 -4.55 10.33
C ILE A 19 8.16 -4.10 10.94
N LYS A 20 8.44 -2.79 10.91
CA LYS A 20 9.66 -2.22 11.52
C LYS A 20 9.65 -2.30 13.03
N ASP A 21 8.49 -2.07 13.65
CA ASP A 21 8.36 -2.12 15.11
C ASP A 21 8.52 -3.57 15.61
N LYS A 22 8.00 -4.55 14.85
CA LYS A 22 8.21 -5.98 15.10
C LYS A 22 9.63 -6.46 14.81
N ASN A 23 10.35 -5.77 13.92
CA ASN A 23 11.71 -6.14 13.50
C ASN A 23 12.64 -4.91 13.59
N PRO A 24 13.02 -4.47 14.80
CA PRO A 24 13.88 -3.32 14.96
C PRO A 24 15.23 -3.54 14.24
N GLY A 25 15.58 -2.63 13.33
CA GLY A 25 16.81 -2.72 12.51
C GLY A 25 16.65 -3.44 11.17
N ILE A 26 15.44 -3.89 10.81
CA ILE A 26 15.18 -4.53 9.50
C ILE A 26 15.51 -3.59 8.33
N SER A 27 16.17 -4.13 7.31
CA SER A 27 16.48 -3.36 6.11
C SER A 27 15.23 -3.12 5.26
N VAL A 28 15.21 -2.03 4.48
CA VAL A 28 14.08 -1.73 3.58
C VAL A 28 13.83 -2.86 2.57
N THR A 29 14.90 -3.55 2.15
CA THR A 29 14.87 -4.74 1.30
C THR A 29 14.13 -5.90 1.96
N GLU A 30 14.40 -6.18 3.22
CA GLU A 30 13.74 -7.25 3.98
C GLU A 30 12.30 -6.90 4.29
N VAL A 31 12.00 -5.64 4.64
CA VAL A 31 10.61 -5.16 4.79
C VAL A 31 9.82 -5.45 3.52
N SER A 32 10.39 -5.18 2.34
CA SER A 32 9.70 -5.43 1.07
C SER A 32 9.43 -6.92 0.83
N LYS A 33 10.35 -7.81 1.25
CA LYS A 33 10.14 -9.27 1.18
C LYS A 33 9.02 -9.71 2.11
N VAL A 34 9.09 -9.35 3.39
CA VAL A 34 8.08 -9.68 4.40
C VAL A 34 6.72 -9.13 4.01
N ALA A 35 6.68 -7.90 3.52
CA ALA A 35 5.45 -7.27 3.08
C ALA A 35 4.85 -7.97 1.85
N GLY A 36 5.68 -8.40 0.89
CA GLY A 36 5.22 -9.18 -0.26
C GLY A 36 4.57 -10.50 0.14
N GLU A 37 5.17 -11.22 1.10
CA GLU A 37 4.63 -12.47 1.63
C GLU A 37 3.33 -12.25 2.42
N MET A 38 3.31 -11.25 3.32
CA MET A 38 2.10 -10.88 4.05
C MET A 38 0.96 -10.47 3.12
N TRP A 39 1.24 -9.68 2.08
CA TRP A 39 0.24 -9.31 1.08
C TRP A 39 -0.28 -10.51 0.28
N LYS A 40 0.60 -11.47 -0.04
CA LYS A 40 0.20 -12.70 -0.73
C LYS A 40 -0.72 -13.54 0.15
N ASN A 41 -0.42 -13.62 1.45
CA ASN A 41 -1.19 -14.35 2.45
C ASN A 41 -2.44 -13.59 2.95
N LEU A 42 -2.56 -12.29 2.64
CA LEU A 42 -3.73 -11.50 3.00
C LEU A 42 -4.96 -12.05 2.27
N THR A 43 -5.90 -12.63 3.01
CA THR A 43 -7.15 -13.17 2.44
C THR A 43 -8.15 -12.07 2.14
N ASP A 44 -8.24 -11.05 2.99
CA ASP A 44 -9.11 -9.89 2.77
C ASP A 44 -8.31 -8.70 2.23
N LYS A 45 -8.32 -8.57 0.90
CA LYS A 45 -7.76 -7.43 0.18
C LYS A 45 -8.83 -6.40 -0.18
N SER A 46 -10.11 -6.71 0.01
CA SER A 46 -11.24 -5.91 -0.47
C SER A 46 -11.21 -4.50 0.11
N LYS A 47 -10.90 -4.37 1.41
CA LYS A 47 -10.71 -3.07 2.07
C LYS A 47 -9.67 -2.19 1.37
N TRP A 48 -8.58 -2.79 0.87
CA TRP A 48 -7.49 -2.06 0.23
C TRP A 48 -7.77 -1.79 -1.25
N GLU A 49 -8.46 -2.70 -1.93
CA GLU A 49 -8.93 -2.51 -3.30
C GLU A 49 -9.96 -1.38 -3.39
N GLU A 50 -10.89 -1.30 -2.44
CA GLU A 50 -11.86 -0.20 -2.36
C GLU A 50 -11.16 1.14 -2.14
N LYS A 51 -10.22 1.21 -1.17
CA LYS A 51 -9.40 2.42 -0.96
C LYS A 51 -8.61 2.80 -2.20
N ALA A 52 -8.04 1.83 -2.92
CA ALA A 52 -7.32 2.07 -4.16
C ALA A 52 -8.24 2.57 -5.28
N ALA A 53 -9.47 2.07 -5.37
CA ALA A 53 -10.48 2.55 -6.32
C ALA A 53 -10.85 4.01 -6.06
N ILE A 54 -11.07 4.38 -4.79
CA ILE A 54 -11.32 5.76 -4.37
C ILE A 54 -10.13 6.66 -4.76
N GLU A 55 -8.91 6.22 -4.46
CA GLU A 55 -7.71 7.03 -4.73
C GLU A 55 -7.43 7.16 -6.24
N LYS A 56 -7.77 6.12 -7.01
CA LYS A 56 -7.78 6.16 -8.49
C LYS A 56 -8.81 7.16 -9.01
N GLN A 57 -10.03 7.18 -8.47
CA GLN A 57 -11.04 8.16 -8.86
C GLN A 57 -10.59 9.59 -8.57
N LYS A 58 -10.06 9.85 -7.36
CA LYS A 58 -9.49 11.17 -7.00
C LYS A 58 -8.34 11.57 -7.92
N TYR A 59 -7.48 10.62 -8.31
CA TYR A 59 -6.41 10.89 -9.25
C TYR A 59 -6.95 11.26 -10.63
N VAL A 60 -7.94 10.53 -11.14
CA VAL A 60 -8.58 10.83 -12.43
C VAL A 60 -9.24 12.22 -12.39
N GLN A 61 -9.91 12.57 -11.29
CA GLN A 61 -10.50 13.90 -11.12
C GLN A 61 -9.41 15.00 -11.14
N ARG A 62 -8.34 14.83 -10.35
CA ARG A 62 -7.20 15.76 -10.35
C ARG A 62 -6.46 15.84 -11.68
N MET A 63 -6.48 14.77 -12.49
CA MET A 63 -5.92 14.77 -13.85
C MET A 63 -6.81 15.51 -14.83
N LYS A 64 -8.13 15.57 -14.62
CA LYS A 64 -9.05 16.34 -15.47
C LYS A 64 -8.97 17.84 -15.19
N GLU A 65 -8.60 18.23 -13.97
CA GLU A 65 -8.45 19.62 -13.54
C GLU A 65 -7.05 20.20 -13.82
N TYR A 66 -6.12 19.39 -14.34
CA TYR A 66 -4.75 19.78 -14.67
C TYR A 66 -4.59 20.01 -16.18
#